data_AF-A0A4V6WNT5-F1
#
_entry.id   AF-A0A4V6WNT5-F1
#
_cell.length_a   1.000
_cell.length_b   1.000
_cell.length_c   1.000
_cell.angle_alpha   90.00
_cell.angle_beta   90.00
_cell.angle_gamma   90.00
#
_symmetry.space_group_name_H-M   'P 1'
#
loop_
_entity.id
_entity.type
_entity.pdbx_description
1 polymer ?
#
loop_
_entity_poly.entity_id
_entity_poly.type
_entity_poly.pdbx_seq_one_letter_code
_entity_poly.pdbx_strand_id
1 'polypeptide(L)' 'GEEKRGIIYVSKITQLTQNITDVSQDQMLPGTEHYRCQKCRHKEAVFFQSHRARAEDAMNRHYLCRAPHFGHHWSE' A
#
# COMPACT_ATOMS: atom_id res chain seq x y z
N GLY A 1 3.89 18.94 1.87
CA GLY A 1 3.83 18.30 3.20
C GLY A 1 3.52 16.81 3.15
N GLU A 2 2.85 16.35 2.09
CA GLU A 2 2.37 14.96 1.96
C GLU A 2 3.36 14.01 1.29
N GLU A 3 4.20 14.54 0.40
CA GLU A 3 5.17 13.76 -0.39
C GLU A 3 6.20 13.01 0.48
N LYS A 4 6.66 13.64 1.58
CA LYS A 4 7.58 13.00 2.53
C LYS A 4 6.93 11.84 3.29
N ARG A 5 5.62 11.89 3.55
CA ARG A 5 4.92 10.79 4.24
C ARG A 5 4.92 9.55 3.35
N GLY A 6 4.54 9.69 2.08
CA GLY A 6 4.54 8.58 1.11
C GLY A 6 5.89 7.86 0.99
N ILE A 7 6.99 8.62 0.95
CA ILE A 7 8.37 8.06 0.83
C ILE A 7 8.74 7.23 2.06
N ILE A 8 8.43 7.72 3.26
CA ILE A 8 8.70 7.00 4.51
C ILE A 8 7.88 5.70 4.53
N TYR A 9 6.61 5.73 4.10
CA TYR A 9 5.76 4.54 4.08
C TYR A 9 6.19 3.50 3.05
N VAL A 10 6.51 3.88 1.81
CA VAL A 10 7.03 2.93 0.79
C VAL A 10 8.29 2.23 1.29
N SER A 11 9.21 3.00 1.87
CA SER A 11 10.44 2.46 2.46
C SER A 11 10.12 1.52 3.63
N LYS A 12 9.17 1.91 4.49
CA LYS A 12 8.69 1.06 5.58
C LYS A 12 8.05 -0.22 5.07
N ILE A 13 7.21 -0.18 4.03
CA ILE A 13 6.50 -1.35 3.46
C ILE A 13 7.48 -2.32 2.79
N THR A 14 8.43 -1.79 2.01
CA THR A 14 9.46 -2.61 1.36
C THR A 14 10.38 -3.29 2.40
N GLN A 15 10.74 -2.60 3.49
CA GLN A 15 11.46 -3.21 4.63
C GLN A 15 10.57 -4.14 5.48
N LEU A 16 9.28 -3.83 5.64
CA LEU A 16 8.29 -4.59 6.43
C LEU A 16 7.53 -5.62 5.58
N THR A 17 8.13 -6.18 4.52
CA THR A 17 7.52 -7.31 3.78
C THR A 17 7.16 -8.49 4.72
N GLN A 18 7.73 -8.53 5.94
CA GLN A 18 7.37 -9.48 7.01
C GLN A 18 6.15 -9.08 7.87
N ASN A 19 5.72 -7.82 7.88
CA ASN A 19 4.62 -7.32 8.72
C ASN A 19 3.65 -6.41 7.93
N ILE A 20 3.29 -6.89 6.74
CA ILE A 20 2.34 -6.22 5.83
C ILE A 20 0.95 -6.07 6.51
N THR A 21 0.65 -6.92 7.48
CA THR A 21 -0.58 -6.88 8.26
C THR A 21 -0.68 -5.66 9.18
N ASP A 22 0.41 -5.26 9.83
CA ASP A 22 0.43 -4.07 10.69
C ASP A 22 0.25 -2.78 9.87
N VAL A 23 0.92 -2.73 8.72
CA VAL A 23 0.78 -1.62 7.76
C VAL A 23 -0.67 -1.51 7.29
N SER A 24 -1.35 -2.62 6.99
CA SER A 24 -2.73 -2.56 6.50
C SER A 24 -3.71 -2.00 7.53
N GLN A 25 -3.38 -2.01 8.83
CA GLN A 25 -4.21 -1.46 9.90
C GLN A 25 -3.89 0.01 10.23
N ASP A 26 -2.84 0.60 9.63
CA ASP A 26 -2.47 1.99 9.90
C ASP A 26 -3.55 2.96 9.36
N GLN A 27 -4.23 3.64 10.28
CA GLN A 27 -5.30 4.58 9.96
C GLN A 27 -4.80 5.91 9.37
N MET A 28 -3.49 6.17 9.42
CA MET A 28 -2.89 7.34 8.77
C MET A 28 -2.66 7.13 7.28
N LEU A 29 -2.79 5.89 6.80
CA LEU A 29 -2.64 5.58 5.39
C LEU A 29 -3.89 5.94 4.58
N PRO A 30 -3.72 6.48 3.37
CA PRO A 30 -4.84 6.79 2.49
C PRO A 30 -5.50 5.48 2.02
N GLY A 31 -6.71 5.24 2.53
CA GLY A 31 -7.58 4.15 2.08
C GLY A 31 -8.35 4.52 0.81
N THR A 32 -8.76 3.49 0.08
CA THR A 32 -9.65 3.57 -1.08
C THR A 32 -10.63 2.39 -1.06
N GLU A 33 -11.90 2.65 -1.38
CA GLU A 33 -12.94 1.65 -1.53
C GLU A 33 -13.18 1.23 -2.99
N HIS A 34 -12.52 1.94 -3.92
CA HIS A 34 -12.65 1.69 -5.37
C HIS A 34 -11.97 0.39 -5.79
N TYR A 35 -10.85 0.06 -5.16
CA TYR A 35 -10.00 -1.07 -5.54
C TYR A 35 -10.20 -2.23 -4.58
N ARG A 36 -11.02 -3.21 -5.01
CA ARG A 36 -11.27 -4.41 -4.21
C ARG A 36 -10.12 -5.40 -4.34
N CYS A 37 -9.79 -6.03 -3.23
CA CYS A 37 -8.81 -7.11 -3.23
C CYS A 37 -9.30 -8.28 -4.11
N GLN A 38 -8.47 -8.72 -5.07
CA GLN A 38 -8.82 -9.80 -5.98
C GLN A 38 -8.93 -11.17 -5.27
N LYS A 39 -8.24 -11.35 -4.13
CA LYS A 39 -8.27 -12.61 -3.40
C LYS A 39 -9.41 -12.71 -2.38
N CYS A 40 -9.57 -11.73 -1.49
CA CYS A 40 -10.58 -11.79 -0.43
C CYS A 40 -11.84 -10.96 -0.71
N ARG A 41 -11.87 -10.21 -1.82
CA ARG A 41 -12.99 -9.35 -2.26
C ARG A 41 -13.34 -8.23 -1.28
N HIS A 42 -12.48 -7.97 -0.30
CA HIS A 42 -12.63 -6.86 0.63
C HIS A 42 -12.56 -5.52 -0.12
N LYS A 43 -13.42 -4.58 0.28
CA LYS A 43 -13.62 -3.33 -0.44
C LYS A 43 -12.55 -2.29 -0.13
N GLU A 44 -12.00 -2.32 1.08
CA GLU A 44 -10.99 -1.36 1.51
C GLU A 44 -9.57 -1.84 1.16
N ALA A 45 -8.83 -0.96 0.50
CA ALA A 45 -7.41 -1.11 0.26
C ALA A 45 -6.68 0.20 0.57
N VAL A 46 -5.43 0.11 0.99
CA VAL A 46 -4.52 1.26 1.02
C VAL A 46 -3.82 1.34 -0.32
N PHE A 47 -3.57 2.54 -0.85
CA PHE A 47 -2.74 2.72 -2.04
C PHE A 47 -1.51 3.59 -1.74
N PHE A 48 -0.38 3.27 -2.38
CA PHE A 48 0.87 4.02 -2.27
C PHE A 48 1.68 3.89 -3.58
N GLN A 49 2.45 4.92 -3.93
CA GLN A 49 3.33 4.91 -5.11
C GLN A 49 4.77 4.81 -4.66
N SER A 50 5.54 3.92 -5.28
CA SER A 50 6.96 3.77 -4.98
C SER A 50 7.75 4.93 -5.59
N HIS A 51 8.43 5.72 -4.76
CA HIS A 51 9.27 6.82 -5.24
C HIS A 51 10.67 6.32 -5.65
N ARG A 52 10.74 5.30 -6.51
CA ARG A 52 12.04 4.85 -7.06
C ARG A 52 12.53 5.89 -8.08
N ALA A 53 13.84 6.11 -8.10
CA ALA A 53 14.49 7.16 -8.89
C ALA A 53 14.34 7.04 -10.42
N ARG A 54 13.76 5.94 -10.92
CA ARG A 54 13.47 5.75 -12.34
C ARG A 54 12.00 6.07 -12.59
N ALA A 55 11.75 6.96 -13.55
CA ALA A 55 10.41 7.46 -13.90
C ALA A 55 9.41 6.33 -14.23
N GLU A 56 9.89 5.18 -14.71
CA GLU A 56 9.07 4.00 -15.02
C GLU A 56 8.48 3.32 -13.77
N ASP A 57 9.19 3.32 -12.64
CA ASP A 57 8.71 2.78 -11.36
C ASP A 57 7.86 3.78 -10.57
N ALA A 58 7.99 5.08 -10.87
CA ALA A 58 7.27 6.16 -10.17
C ALA A 58 5.76 6.14 -10.44
N MET A 59 5.33 5.55 -11.56
CA MET A 59 3.92 5.44 -11.93
C MET A 59 3.25 4.16 -11.41
N ASN A 60 4.03 3.20 -10.89
CA ASN A 60 3.52 1.92 -10.45
C ASN A 60 2.79 2.09 -9.11
N ARG A 61 1.47 1.88 -9.12
CA ARG A 61 0.64 2.02 -7.93
C ARG A 61 0.61 0.69 -7.21
N HIS A 62 0.98 0.72 -5.94
CA HIS A 62 0.87 -0.43 -5.06
C HIS A 62 -0.38 -0.31 -4.22
N TYR A 63 -1.00 -1.45 -3.96
CA TYR A 63 -2.21 -1.58 -3.18
C TYR A 63 -2.04 -2.63 -2.09
N LEU A 64 -2.66 -2.39 -0.94
CA LEU A 64 -2.63 -3.27 0.22
C LEU A 64 -4.03 -3.52 0.73
N CYS A 65 -4.44 -4.77 0.87
CA CYS A 65 -5.76 -5.08 1.39
C CYS A 65 -5.83 -4.80 2.90
N ARG A 66 -6.85 -4.02 3.34
CA ARG A 66 -7.13 -3.73 4.75
C ARG A 66 -7.84 -4.85 5.51
N ALA A 67 -8.15 -5.96 4.84
CA ALA A 67 -8.77 -7.09 5.51
C ALA A 67 -7.87 -7.57 6.67
N PRO A 68 -8.42 -7.71 7.88
CA PRO A 68 -7.66 -8.10 9.06
C PRO A 68 -7.00 -9.47 8.82
N HIS A 69 -5.73 -9.58 9.20
CA HIS A 69 -4.90 -10.78 9.02
C HIS A 69 -4.68 -11.24 7.56
N PHE A 70 -5.07 -10.45 6.55
CA PHE A 70 -4.89 -10.85 5.16
C PHE A 70 -3.67 -10.19 4.50
N GLY A 71 -3.59 -8.86 4.55
CA GLY A 71 -2.41 -8.11 4.08
C GLY A 71 -1.99 -8.37 2.63
N HIS A 72 -2.93 -8.71 1.74
CA HIS A 72 -2.59 -8.97 0.34
C HIS A 72 -2.11 -7.70 -0.35
N HIS A 73 -0.88 -7.76 -0.87
CA HIS A 73 -0.24 -6.71 -1.66
C HIS A 73 -0.33 -7.04 -3.15
N TRP A 74 -0.65 -6.03 -3.96
CA TRP A 74 -0.58 -6.11 -5.42
C TRP A 74 -0.15 -4.76 -6.02
N SER A 75 0.25 -4.75 -7.28
CA SER A 75 0.59 -3.53 -8.00
C SER A 75 0.00 -3.52 -9.40
N GLU A 76 -0.30 -2.31 -9.90
CA GLU A 76 -0.66 -2.00 -11.30
C GLU A 76 0.36 -1.06 -11.92
#